data_AF-A0A7X2TLK8-F1
#
_entry.id   AF-A0A7X2TLK8-F1
#
_cell.length_a   1.000
_cell.length_b   1.000
_cell.length_c   1.000
_cell.angle_alpha   90.00
_cell.angle_beta   90.00
_cell.angle_gamma   90.00
#
_symmetry.space_group_name_H-M   'P 1'
#
loop_
_entity.id
_entity.type
_entity.pdbx_description
1 polymer ?
#
loop_
_entity_poly.entity_id
_entity_poly.type
_entity_poly.pdbx_seq_one_letter_code
_entity_poly.pdbx_strand_id
1 'polypeptide(L)'
;MKREEKIEMIQEIIEKKDPYIGLYAELLLSMGDMKLNYRDYMITEPINCFEELKRVFNADYDLCAALLTMVLREDHFSCGSFKQRFAAGQVLLILKRMRDILSMK
;
A
#
# COMPACT_ATOMS: atom_id res chain seq x y z
N MET A 1 2.65 1.59 17.63
CA MET A 1 3.38 2.71 17.02
C MET A 1 2.51 3.95 17.07
N LYS A 2 3.09 5.11 17.39
CA LYS A 2 2.37 6.40 17.40
C LYS A 2 2.08 6.86 15.97
N ARG A 3 1.14 7.79 15.82
CA ARG A 3 0.73 8.31 14.51
C ARG A 3 1.87 9.06 13.82
N GLU A 4 2.58 9.88 14.57
CA GLU A 4 3.68 10.72 14.09
C GLU A 4 4.81 9.85 13.54
N GLU A 5 5.17 8.79 14.27
CA GLU A 5 6.16 7.79 13.83
C GLU A 5 5.75 7.14 12.49
N LYS A 6 4.47 6.77 12.33
CA LYS A 6 3.97 6.21 11.07
C LYS A 6 4.07 7.21 9.91
N ILE A 7 3.74 8.48 10.15
CA ILE A 7 3.84 9.54 9.14
C ILE A 7 5.29 9.70 8.67
N GLU A 8 6.23 9.75 9.60
CA GLU A 8 7.67 9.88 9.31
C GLU A 8 8.18 8.69 8.48
N MET A 9 7.85 7.46 8.90
CA MET A 9 8.24 6.24 8.17
C MET A 9 7.66 6.21 6.74
N ILE A 10 6.39 6.56 6.58
CA ILE A 10 5.76 6.62 5.25
C ILE A 10 6.43 7.70 4.38
N GLN A 11 6.71 8.87 4.95
CA GLN A 11 7.36 9.97 4.25
C GLN A 11 8.76 9.59 3.76
N GLU A 12 9.56 8.94 4.62
CA GLU A 12 10.90 8.45 4.27
C GLU A 12 10.86 7.49 3.06
N ILE A 13 9.91 6.55 3.05
CA ILE A 13 9.76 5.58 1.96
C ILE A 13 9.32 6.26 0.66
N ILE A 14 8.41 7.25 0.73
CA ILE A 14 8.01 8.05 -0.43
C ILE A 14 9.21 8.80 -1.04
N GLU A 15 10.10 9.35 -0.20
CA GLU A 15 11.26 10.12 -0.64
C GLU A 15 12.35 9.27 -1.28
N LYS A 16 12.55 8.03 -0.80
CA LYS A 16 13.49 7.07 -1.40
C LYS A 16 13.20 6.81 -2.88
N LYS A 17 11.91 6.85 -3.28
CA LYS A 17 11.45 6.55 -4.65
C LYS A 17 12.05 5.26 -5.23
N ASP A 18 12.29 4.29 -4.36
CA ASP A 18 12.93 3.02 -4.72
C ASP A 18 11.84 1.96 -4.98
N PRO A 19 11.85 1.27 -6.13
CA PRO A 19 10.89 0.22 -6.46
C PRO A 19 11.17 -1.12 -5.75
N TYR A 20 12.12 -1.20 -4.82
CA TYR A 20 12.42 -2.43 -4.08
C TYR A 20 11.24 -2.82 -3.17
N ILE A 21 10.55 -3.90 -3.55
CA ILE A 21 9.35 -4.42 -2.88
C ILE A 21 9.54 -4.65 -1.37
N GLY A 22 10.75 -5.04 -0.95
CA GLY A 22 11.08 -5.28 0.45
C GLY A 22 10.84 -4.07 1.34
N LEU A 23 11.10 -2.85 0.85
CA LEU A 23 10.88 -1.61 1.60
C LEU A 23 9.42 -1.43 2.03
N TYR A 24 8.49 -1.78 1.15
CA TYR A 24 7.05 -1.59 1.38
C TYR A 24 6.46 -2.70 2.25
N ALA A 25 7.00 -3.92 2.10
CA ALA A 25 6.65 -5.04 2.98
C ALA A 25 7.14 -4.78 4.42
N GLU A 26 8.41 -4.37 4.57
CA GLU A 26 8.98 -4.01 5.87
C GLU A 26 8.25 -2.83 6.51
N LEU A 27 7.91 -1.78 5.74
CA LEU A 27 7.12 -0.66 6.23
C LEU A 27 5.81 -1.13 6.88
N LEU A 28 5.02 -1.95 6.18
CA LEU A 28 3.76 -2.48 6.73
C LEU A 28 3.97 -3.37 7.96
N LEU A 29 5.02 -4.20 7.97
CA LEU A 29 5.34 -5.07 9.10
C LEU A 29 5.75 -4.26 10.33
N SER A 30 6.65 -3.28 10.17
CA SER A 30 7.12 -2.42 11.25
C SER A 30 6.00 -1.58 11.86
N MET A 31 5.06 -1.10 11.04
CA MET A 31 3.88 -0.37 11.53
C MET A 31 2.79 -1.27 12.13
N GLY A 32 2.89 -2.60 11.94
CA GLY A 32 1.86 -3.58 12.34
C GLY A 32 0.61 -3.56 11.46
N ASP A 33 0.70 -3.04 10.24
CA ASP A 33 -0.44 -2.77 9.36
C ASP A 33 -0.59 -3.79 8.22
N MET A 34 0.27 -4.80 8.14
CA MET A 34 0.17 -5.85 7.11
C MET A 34 -1.16 -6.61 7.23
N LYS A 35 -2.06 -6.43 6.26
CA LYS A 35 -3.39 -7.06 6.26
C LYS A 35 -3.33 -8.43 5.57
N LEU A 36 -2.97 -9.47 6.30
CA LEU A 36 -2.91 -10.84 5.75
C LEU A 36 -4.27 -11.33 5.23
N ASN A 37 -5.36 -10.78 5.76
CA ASN A 37 -6.73 -11.00 5.31
C ASN A 37 -7.20 -9.95 4.27
N TYR A 38 -6.30 -9.36 3.49
CA TYR A 38 -6.63 -8.31 2.49
C TYR A 38 -7.78 -8.68 1.54
N ARG A 39 -8.03 -9.97 1.31
CA ARG A 39 -9.13 -10.45 0.46
C ARG A 39 -10.51 -10.00 0.97
N ASP A 40 -10.68 -9.87 2.28
CA ASP A 40 -11.93 -9.40 2.90
C ASP A 40 -12.26 -7.93 2.56
N TYR A 41 -11.26 -7.18 2.06
CA TYR A 41 -11.39 -5.77 1.70
C TYR A 41 -11.62 -5.55 0.18
N MET A 42 -11.35 -6.58 -0.63
CA MET A 42 -11.50 -6.52 -2.09
C MET A 42 -12.96 -6.77 -2.47
N ILE A 43 -13.44 -6.10 -3.51
CA ILE A 43 -14.83 -6.20 -3.99
C ILE A 43 -14.93 -6.94 -5.34
N THR A 44 -13.80 -7.19 -6.00
CA THR A 44 -13.73 -7.89 -7.28
C THR A 44 -13.43 -9.38 -7.08
N GLU A 45 -14.10 -10.22 -7.87
CA GLU A 45 -13.89 -11.67 -7.88
C GLU A 45 -13.86 -12.21 -9.33
N PRO A 46 -12.76 -12.83 -9.79
CA PRO A 46 -11.44 -12.89 -9.13
C PRO A 46 -10.84 -11.49 -8.91
N ILE A 47 -9.89 -11.37 -7.99
CA ILE A 47 -9.30 -10.07 -7.62
C ILE A 47 -8.68 -9.40 -8.86
N ASN A 48 -9.21 -8.23 -9.20
CA ASN A 48 -8.68 -7.37 -10.25
C ASN A 48 -7.98 -6.16 -9.61
N CYS A 49 -6.66 -6.28 -9.46
CA CYS A 49 -5.85 -5.25 -8.82
C CYS A 49 -5.95 -3.87 -9.49
N PHE A 50 -6.23 -3.80 -10.81
CA PHE A 50 -6.42 -2.52 -11.49
C PHE A 50 -7.70 -1.80 -11.04
N GLU A 51 -8.82 -2.53 -10.95
CA GLU A 51 -10.09 -1.97 -10.49
C GLU A 51 -10.05 -1.63 -9.00
N GLU A 52 -9.43 -2.49 -8.17
CA GLU A 52 -9.29 -2.25 -6.73
C GLU A 52 -8.49 -0.97 -6.44
N LEU A 53 -7.42 -0.71 -7.19
CA LEU A 53 -6.60 0.49 -7.00
C LEU A 53 -7.29 1.80 -7.37
N LYS A 54 -8.38 1.78 -8.14
CA LYS A 54 -9.20 2.98 -8.37
C LYS A 54 -9.84 3.49 -7.06
N ARG A 55 -10.01 2.61 -6.07
CA ARG A 55 -10.62 2.94 -4.77
C ARG A 55 -9.69 3.69 -3.83
N VAL A 56 -8.39 3.77 -4.11
CA VAL A 56 -7.38 4.41 -3.24
C VAL A 56 -7.78 5.83 -2.83
N PHE A 57 -8.33 6.63 -3.75
CA PHE A 57 -8.68 8.03 -3.47
C PHE A 57 -9.71 8.19 -2.33
N ASN A 58 -10.67 7.26 -2.24
CA ASN A 58 -11.71 7.26 -1.22
C ASN A 58 -11.44 6.28 -0.06
N ALA A 59 -10.31 5.57 -0.10
CA ALA A 59 -9.98 4.57 0.89
C ALA A 59 -9.76 5.19 2.27
N ASP A 60 -10.16 4.46 3.31
CA ASP A 60 -9.70 4.70 4.67
C ASP A 60 -8.33 4.05 4.89
N TYR A 61 -7.78 4.20 6.10
CA TYR A 61 -6.43 3.73 6.40
C TYR A 61 -6.30 2.20 6.27
N ASP A 62 -7.30 1.46 6.75
CA ASP A 62 -7.27 0.00 6.73
C ASP A 62 -7.38 -0.54 5.29
N LEU A 63 -8.23 0.07 4.46
CA LEU A 63 -8.32 -0.27 3.05
C LEU A 63 -7.03 0.09 2.31
N CYS A 64 -6.38 1.21 2.61
CA CYS A 64 -5.07 1.51 2.02
C CYS A 64 -4.02 0.45 2.38
N ALA A 65 -3.96 0.03 3.64
CA ALA A 65 -3.05 -1.03 4.06
C ALA A 65 -3.35 -2.36 3.36
N ALA A 66 -4.63 -2.71 3.22
CA ALA A 66 -5.06 -3.90 2.48
C ALA A 66 -4.72 -3.84 0.98
N LEU A 67 -4.92 -2.69 0.33
CA LEU A 67 -4.56 -2.47 -1.07
C LEU A 67 -3.04 -2.57 -1.29
N LEU A 68 -2.23 -2.05 -0.37
CA LEU A 68 -0.78 -2.21 -0.45
C LEU A 68 -0.39 -3.68 -0.25
N THR A 69 -0.97 -4.39 0.72
CA THR A 69 -0.74 -5.84 0.88
C THR A 69 -1.17 -6.63 -0.36
N MET A 70 -2.29 -6.28 -1.00
CA MET A 70 -2.73 -6.89 -2.25
C MET A 70 -1.67 -6.74 -3.35
N VAL A 71 -1.13 -5.53 -3.54
CA VAL A 71 -0.08 -5.25 -4.52
C VAL A 71 1.20 -6.06 -4.24
N LEU A 72 1.59 -6.19 -2.97
CA LEU A 72 2.73 -7.05 -2.59
C LEU A 72 2.49 -8.52 -2.93
N ARG A 73 1.25 -9.01 -2.75
CA ARG A 73 0.88 -10.40 -3.03
C ARG A 73 0.71 -10.67 -4.52
N GLU A 74 0.31 -9.70 -5.30
CA GLU A 74 0.25 -9.83 -6.75
C GLU A 74 1.64 -10.15 -7.34
N ASP A 75 2.70 -9.48 -6.86
CA ASP A 75 4.07 -9.74 -7.34
C ASP A 75 4.54 -11.16 -7.04
N HIS A 76 4.09 -11.73 -5.94
CA HIS A 76 4.33 -13.14 -5.62
C HIS A 76 3.71 -14.10 -6.65
N PHE A 77 2.56 -13.75 -7.24
CA PHE A 77 1.90 -14.55 -8.28
C PHE A 77 2.33 -14.18 -9.70
N SER A 78 2.71 -12.91 -9.91
CA SER A 78 3.09 -12.32 -11.19
C SER A 78 4.34 -11.48 -10.99
N CYS A 79 5.50 -12.14 -11.04
CA CYS A 79 6.81 -11.56 -10.81
C CYS A 79 7.03 -10.29 -11.65
N GLY A 80 7.35 -9.18 -11.00
CA GLY A 80 7.61 -7.88 -11.64
C GLY A 80 6.41 -6.94 -11.70
N SER A 81 5.20 -7.39 -11.33
CA SER A 81 4.01 -6.53 -11.26
C SER A 81 4.18 -5.39 -10.26
N PHE A 82 4.91 -5.59 -9.16
CA PHE A 82 5.20 -4.51 -8.21
C PHE A 82 5.93 -3.34 -8.87
N LYS A 83 6.99 -3.64 -9.63
CA LYS A 83 7.79 -2.63 -10.33
C LYS A 83 6.95 -1.89 -11.36
N GLN A 84 6.05 -2.59 -12.07
CA GLN A 84 5.13 -1.97 -13.02
C GLN A 84 4.17 -1.00 -12.33
N ARG A 85 3.57 -1.40 -11.20
CA ARG A 85 2.68 -0.52 -10.41
C ARG A 85 3.41 0.66 -9.79
N PHE A 86 4.64 0.45 -9.36
CA PHE A 86 5.50 1.51 -8.86
C PHE A 86 5.78 2.53 -9.97
N ALA A 87 6.18 2.09 -11.17
CA ALA A 87 6.40 2.95 -12.32
C ALA A 87 5.13 3.71 -12.75
N ALA A 88 3.96 3.09 -12.60
CA ALA A 88 2.67 3.73 -12.82
C ALA A 88 2.24 4.71 -11.68
N GLY A 89 3.05 4.85 -10.63
CA GLY A 89 2.79 5.74 -9.50
C GLY A 89 1.72 5.23 -8.52
N GLN A 90 1.18 4.02 -8.72
CA GLN A 90 0.06 3.48 -7.94
C GLN A 90 0.47 3.17 -6.50
N VAL A 91 1.68 2.64 -6.30
CA VAL A 91 2.23 2.34 -4.96
C VAL A 91 2.40 3.63 -4.15
N LEU A 92 2.98 4.66 -4.77
CA LEU A 92 3.17 5.96 -4.11
C LEU A 92 1.85 6.66 -3.80
N LEU A 93 0.83 6.47 -4.64
CA LEU A 93 -0.51 7.00 -4.38
C LEU A 93 -1.13 6.42 -3.10
N ILE A 94 -0.97 5.11 -2.88
CA ILE A 94 -1.44 4.47 -1.64
C ILE A 94 -0.73 5.06 -0.42
N LEU A 95 0.60 5.16 -0.46
CA LEU A 95 1.38 5.72 0.67
C LEU A 95 1.01 7.17 0.96
N LYS A 96 0.87 8.01 -0.08
CA LYS A 96 0.41 9.39 0.07
C LYS A 96 -0.96 9.45 0.76
N ARG A 97 -1.90 8.61 0.32
CA ARG A 97 -3.23 8.54 0.94
C ARG A 97 -3.15 8.12 2.42
N MET A 98 -2.36 7.10 2.75
CA MET A 98 -2.16 6.66 4.15
C MET A 98 -1.64 7.81 5.01
N ARG A 99 -0.60 8.51 4.54
CA ARG A 99 -0.02 9.67 5.21
C ARG A 99 -1.05 10.78 5.40
N ASP A 100 -1.78 11.14 4.35
CA ASP A 100 -2.76 12.22 4.40
C ASP A 100 -3.89 11.90 5.41
N ILE A 101 -4.36 10.64 5.48
CA ILE A 101 -5.34 10.21 6.49
C ILE A 101 -4.78 10.33 7.92
N LEU A 102 -3.52 9.96 8.12
CA LEU A 102 -2.87 10.08 9.41
C LEU A 102 -2.70 11.56 9.80
N SER A 103 -2.37 12.44 8.86
CA SER A 103 -2.17 13.87 9.13
C SER A 103 -3.46 14.67 9.37
N MET A 104 -4.62 14.15 8.95
CA MET A 104 -5.93 14.81 9.15
C MET A 104 -6.58 14.51 10.52
N LYS A 105 -6.10 13.51 11.24
CA LYS A 105 -6.62 13.10 12.55
C LYS A 105 -5.73 13.62 13.66
#